data_AF-A0A6A8LNN6-F1
#
_entry.id   AF-A0A6A8LNN6-F1
#
_cell.length_a   1.000
_cell.length_b   1.000
_cell.length_c   1.000
_cell.angle_alpha   90.00
_cell.angle_beta   90.00
_cell.angle_gamma   90.00
#
_symmetry.space_group_name_H-M   'P 1'
#
loop_
_entity.id
_entity.type
_entity.pdbx_description
1 polymer ?
#
loop_
_entity_poly.entity_id
_entity_poly.type
_entity_poly.pdbx_seq_one_letter_code
_entity_poly.pdbx_strand_id
1 'polypeptide(L)'
;MKNMSIFIIILGCLSVFILGGCADQGAVLESDYYVQIHGKAEKNKNNSNYVYNLEGYNEKGKKKMVSFFVEKPYQEGDIVRVPRSYEGYTGESEAIKAEKLPEKIKDRFNIEK
;
A
#
# COMPACT_ATOMS: atom_id res chain seq x y z
N MET A 1 -29.76 -0.79 -60.11
CA MET A 1 -29.19 -1.71 -59.10
C MET A 1 -27.68 -1.82 -59.27
N LYS A 2 -26.89 -0.82 -58.84
CA LYS A 2 -25.42 -0.96 -58.81
C LYS A 2 -24.76 0.09 -57.91
N ASN A 3 -25.41 0.46 -56.80
CA ASN A 3 -24.95 1.58 -55.96
C ASN A 3 -25.27 1.35 -54.47
N MET A 4 -25.94 0.25 -54.12
CA MET A 4 -26.50 0.03 -52.77
C MET A 4 -25.77 -1.02 -51.95
N SER A 5 -24.60 -1.49 -52.43
CA SER A 5 -23.74 -2.44 -51.72
C SER A 5 -22.54 -1.79 -51.03
N ILE A 6 -22.27 -0.50 -51.30
CA ILE A 6 -21.11 0.21 -50.71
C ILE A 6 -21.49 0.84 -49.35
N PHE A 7 -22.74 1.25 -49.16
CA PHE A 7 -23.19 1.85 -47.89
C PHE A 7 -23.29 0.87 -46.72
N ILE A 8 -23.43 -0.43 -47.00
CA ILE A 8 -23.53 -1.47 -45.95
C ILE A 8 -22.15 -1.84 -45.36
N ILE A 9 -21.06 -1.58 -46.10
CA ILE A 9 -19.70 -1.87 -45.63
C ILE A 9 -19.19 -0.78 -44.67
N ILE A 10 -19.65 0.47 -44.83
CA ILE A 10 -19.24 1.60 -43.98
C ILE A 10 -19.95 1.56 -42.62
N LEU A 11 -21.14 0.95 -42.54
CA LEU A 11 -21.91 0.80 -41.29
C LEU A 11 -21.42 -0.37 -40.41
N GLY A 12 -20.52 -1.22 -40.91
CA GLY A 12 -19.98 -2.38 -40.20
C GLY A 12 -18.81 -2.09 -39.26
N CYS A 13 -18.16 -0.92 -39.38
CA CYS A 13 -16.97 -0.59 -38.59
C CYS A 13 -17.24 0.17 -37.29
N LEU A 14 -18.52 0.45 -36.96
CA LEU A 14 -18.89 1.31 -35.82
C LEU A 14 -19.44 0.55 -34.59
N SER A 15 -19.08 -0.72 -34.40
CA SER A 15 -19.58 -1.53 -33.27
C SER A 15 -18.51 -2.07 -32.32
N VAL A 16 -17.30 -1.50 -32.34
CA VAL A 16 -16.22 -1.87 -31.38
C VAL A 16 -15.97 -0.75 -30.39
N PHE A 17 -16.98 -0.40 -29.60
CA PHE A 17 -16.79 0.26 -28.31
C PHE A 17 -17.78 -0.30 -27.30
N ILE A 18 -17.72 -1.62 -27.08
CA ILE A 18 -18.10 -2.16 -25.78
C ILE A 18 -16.97 -1.75 -24.84
N LEU A 19 -17.09 -0.53 -24.32
CA LEU A 19 -16.43 -0.13 -23.09
C LEU A 19 -16.90 -1.11 -22.03
N GLY A 20 -16.11 -2.16 -21.81
CA GLY A 20 -16.11 -2.96 -20.60
C GLY A 20 -15.68 -2.06 -19.44
N GLY A 21 -16.54 -1.11 -19.07
CA GLY A 21 -16.41 -0.29 -17.88
C GLY A 21 -16.85 -1.08 -16.66
N CYS A 22 -16.26 -2.25 -16.43
CA CYS A 22 -16.23 -2.84 -15.10
C CYS A 22 -15.12 -2.14 -14.32
N ALA A 23 -15.34 -0.87 -13.97
CA ALA A 23 -14.51 -0.16 -12.99
C ALA A 23 -15.34 0.10 -11.73
N ASP A 24 -16.17 -0.86 -11.35
CA ASP A 24 -16.79 -0.91 -10.03
C ASP A 24 -16.11 -2.02 -9.21
N GLN A 25 -14.82 -1.84 -9.00
CA GLN A 25 -14.12 -2.37 -7.85
C GLN A 25 -13.32 -1.19 -7.32
N GLY A 26 -13.96 -0.41 -6.44
CA GLY A 26 -13.27 0.60 -5.64
C GLY A 26 -11.95 -0.02 -5.18
N ALA A 27 -10.84 0.59 -5.60
CA ALA A 27 -9.52 0.05 -5.36
C ALA A 27 -9.43 -0.31 -3.88
N VAL A 28 -9.26 -1.61 -3.58
CA VAL A 28 -9.09 -2.08 -2.21
C VAL A 28 -7.95 -1.26 -1.63
N LEU A 29 -8.30 -0.36 -0.71
CA LEU A 29 -7.33 0.47 0.00
C LEU A 29 -6.22 -0.46 0.49
N GLU A 30 -4.97 -0.18 0.09
CA GLU A 30 -3.84 -1.00 0.53
C GLU A 30 -3.82 -0.94 2.06
N SER A 31 -3.99 -2.11 2.69
CA SER A 31 -3.99 -2.32 4.14
C SER A 31 -2.73 -1.75 4.80
N ASP A 32 -2.87 -1.27 6.04
CA ASP A 32 -1.76 -0.89 6.91
C ASP A 32 -0.65 -1.94 6.95
N TYR A 33 0.57 -1.46 7.16
CA TYR A 33 1.75 -2.28 7.34
C TYR A 33 2.23 -2.23 8.78
N TYR A 34 2.82 -3.35 9.23
CA TYR A 34 3.38 -3.49 10.56
C TYR A 34 4.88 -3.76 10.42
N VAL A 35 5.69 -3.02 11.18
CA VAL A 35 7.17 -3.12 11.18
C VAL A 35 7.69 -3.29 12.61
N GLN A 36 8.83 -3.95 12.77
CA GLN A 36 9.58 -3.94 14.02
C GLN A 36 10.78 -3.02 13.87
N ILE A 37 10.92 -2.06 14.78
CA ILE A 37 12.01 -1.10 14.74
C ILE A 37 13.31 -1.83 15.01
N HIS A 38 14.23 -1.75 14.05
CA HIS A 38 15.60 -2.19 14.20
C HIS A 38 16.55 -1.22 13.53
N GLY A 39 17.70 -1.00 14.15
CA GLY A 39 18.68 -0.02 13.69
C GLY A 39 18.25 1.43 13.93
N LYS A 40 18.99 2.36 13.34
CA LYS A 40 18.79 3.80 13.58
C LYS A 40 17.98 4.44 12.47
N ALA A 41 17.04 5.29 12.85
CA ALA A 41 16.37 6.18 11.91
C ALA A 41 17.38 7.14 11.27
N GLU A 42 17.24 7.40 9.97
CA GLU A 42 18.06 8.39 9.28
C GLU A 42 17.42 9.77 9.44
N LYS A 43 18.23 10.79 9.74
CA LYS A 43 17.73 12.18 9.75
C LYS A 43 17.53 12.65 8.31
N ASN A 44 16.32 13.09 7.98
CA ASN A 44 16.05 13.68 6.68
C ASN A 44 16.86 14.99 6.53
N LYS A 45 17.50 15.19 5.37
CA LYS A 45 18.32 16.39 5.12
C LYS A 45 17.48 17.64 4.87
N ASN A 46 16.24 17.47 4.45
CA ASN A 46 15.37 18.55 3.98
C ASN A 46 14.40 19.06 5.06
N ASN A 47 14.24 18.34 6.17
CA ASN A 47 13.37 18.75 7.29
C ASN A 47 13.86 18.16 8.63
N SER A 48 13.15 18.44 9.71
CA SER A 48 13.46 17.93 11.05
C SER A 48 13.07 16.47 11.28
N ASN A 49 12.45 15.81 10.30
CA ASN A 49 11.90 14.47 10.47
C ASN A 49 12.99 13.42 10.30
N TYR A 50 12.72 12.25 10.86
CA TYR A 50 13.49 11.03 10.67
C TYR A 50 12.77 10.11 9.70
N VAL A 51 13.51 9.27 9.00
CA VAL A 51 12.97 8.26 8.09
C VAL A 51 13.44 6.88 8.51
N TYR A 52 12.51 5.94 8.46
CA TYR A 52 12.78 4.52 8.55
C TYR A 52 12.55 3.88 7.19
N ASN A 53 13.40 2.90 6.86
CA ASN A 53 13.24 2.03 5.69
C ASN A 53 13.32 0.59 6.18
N LEU A 54 12.17 0.02 6.55
CA LEU A 54 12.12 -1.27 7.25
C LEU A 54 11.28 -2.26 6.45
N GLU A 55 11.64 -3.52 6.56
CA GLU A 55 10.77 -4.58 6.11
C GLU A 55 9.52 -4.66 7.00
N GLY A 56 8.35 -4.74 6.36
CA GLY A 56 7.07 -4.84 7.04
C GLY A 56 6.13 -5.83 6.38
N TYR A 57 5.10 -6.19 7.14
CA TYR A 57 4.07 -7.13 6.72
C TYR A 57 2.71 -6.47 6.88
N ASN A 58 1.83 -6.63 5.90
CA ASN A 58 0.42 -6.27 6.11
C ASN A 58 -0.34 -7.38 6.86
N GLU A 59 -1.61 -7.13 7.18
CA GLU A 59 -2.49 -8.10 7.86
C GLU A 59 -2.56 -9.48 7.17
N LYS A 60 -2.37 -9.52 5.85
CA LYS A 60 -2.43 -10.75 5.04
C LYS A 60 -1.09 -11.49 5.01
N GLY A 61 -0.04 -10.94 5.63
CA GLY A 61 1.32 -11.46 5.63
C GLY A 61 2.13 -11.09 4.38
N LYS A 62 1.66 -10.14 3.56
CA LYS A 62 2.40 -9.65 2.40
C LYS A 62 3.55 -8.76 2.88
N LYS A 63 4.77 -9.24 2.62
CA LYS A 63 6.03 -8.53 2.90
C LYS A 63 6.29 -7.41 1.89
N LYS A 64 6.74 -6.25 2.34
CA LYS A 64 7.26 -5.14 1.52
C LYS A 64 8.30 -4.33 2.31
N MET A 65 9.11 -3.54 1.61
CA MET A 65 9.83 -2.41 2.24
C MET A 65 8.84 -1.26 2.50
N VAL A 66 8.87 -0.75 3.72
CA VAL A 66 8.02 0.32 4.23
C VAL A 66 8.93 1.51 4.58
N SER A 67 8.69 2.62 3.90
CA SER A 67 9.42 3.87 4.11
C SER A 67 8.48 4.90 4.70
N PHE A 68 8.74 5.36 5.93
CA PHE A 68 7.85 6.29 6.62
C PHE A 68 8.65 7.31 7.43
N PHE A 69 8.07 8.50 7.57
CA PHE A 69 8.66 9.62 8.29
C PHE A 69 8.05 9.76 9.68
N VAL A 70 8.87 10.16 10.64
CA VAL A 70 8.44 10.46 12.01
C VAL A 70 9.13 11.71 12.53
N GLU A 71 8.48 12.46 13.41
CA GLU A 71 9.10 13.61 14.06
C GLU A 71 10.12 13.19 15.12
N LYS A 72 9.86 12.08 15.80
CA LYS A 72 10.71 11.51 16.85
C LYS A 72 10.96 10.02 16.57
N PRO A 73 12.20 9.54 16.66
CA PRO A 73 12.50 8.12 16.49
C PRO A 73 11.81 7.25 17.54
N TYR A 74 11.41 6.05 17.14
CA TYR A 74 10.94 5.00 18.03
C TYR A 74 12.11 4.26 18.71
N GLN A 75 11.80 3.46 19.72
CA GLN A 75 12.80 2.63 20.42
C GLN A 75 13.07 1.33 19.63
N GLU A 76 14.29 0.82 19.74
CA GLU A 76 14.64 -0.50 19.17
C GLU A 76 13.69 -1.57 19.74
N GLY A 77 13.13 -2.41 18.86
CA GLY A 77 12.19 -3.46 19.22
C GLY A 77 10.71 -3.04 19.18
N ASP A 78 10.39 -1.74 19.14
CA ASP A 78 9.01 -1.25 19.03
C ASP A 78 8.30 -1.87 17.82
N ILE A 79 7.04 -2.24 18.00
CA ILE A 79 6.18 -2.68 16.90
C ILE A 79 5.35 -1.49 16.46
N VAL A 80 5.44 -1.10 15.19
CA VAL A 80 4.80 0.11 14.68
C VAL A 80 3.82 -0.23 13.57
N ARG A 81 2.58 0.27 13.70
CA ARG A 81 1.60 0.30 12.61
C ARG A 81 1.86 1.54 11.75
N VAL A 82 2.03 1.34 10.46
CA VAL A 82 2.27 2.38 9.46
C VAL A 82 1.05 2.42 8.52
N PRO A 83 0.19 3.46 8.65
CA PRO A 83 -0.97 3.58 7.79
C PRO A 83 -0.60 3.79 6.33
N ARG A 84 -1.33 3.12 5.44
CA ARG A 84 -1.13 3.23 3.99
C ARG A 84 -2.35 3.88 3.36
N SER A 85 -2.13 4.91 2.54
CA SER A 85 -3.15 5.52 1.69
C SER A 85 -2.90 5.15 0.22
N TYR A 86 -3.61 5.75 -0.74
CA TYR A 86 -3.25 5.60 -2.16
C TYR A 86 -1.92 6.32 -2.47
N GLU A 87 -1.72 7.51 -1.91
CA GLU A 87 -0.61 8.43 -2.21
C GLU A 87 0.73 8.04 -1.59
N GLY A 88 0.71 7.31 -0.47
CA GLY A 88 1.93 6.86 0.20
C GLY A 88 1.65 6.22 1.54
N TYR A 89 2.70 6.08 2.35
CA TYR A 89 2.55 5.90 3.80
C TYR A 89 2.33 7.28 4.42
N THR A 90 1.10 7.79 4.35
CA THR A 90 0.77 9.20 4.63
C THR A 90 0.00 9.42 5.93
N GLY A 91 -0.24 8.36 6.72
CA GLY A 91 -0.90 8.50 8.02
C GLY A 91 0.08 8.55 9.19
N GLU A 92 -0.43 8.89 10.37
CA GLU A 92 0.35 8.89 11.60
C GLU A 92 0.69 7.45 12.01
N SER A 93 1.98 7.12 12.00
CA SER A 93 2.46 5.85 12.51
C SER A 93 2.30 5.78 14.03
N GLU A 94 1.99 4.60 14.54
CA GLU A 94 1.71 4.40 15.97
C GLU A 94 2.46 3.17 16.48
N ALA A 95 3.18 3.31 17.59
CA ALA A 95 3.71 2.16 18.32
C ALA A 95 2.55 1.40 18.97
N ILE A 96 2.46 0.10 18.68
CA ILE A 96 1.40 -0.78 19.16
C ILE A 96 1.98 -1.90 20.03
N LYS A 97 1.13 -2.48 20.87
CA LYS A 97 1.49 -3.69 21.60
C LYS A 97 1.39 -4.93 20.71
N ALA A 98 2.16 -5.96 21.03
CA ALA A 98 2.18 -7.23 20.29
C ALA A 98 0.80 -7.90 20.22
N GLU A 99 -0.06 -7.73 21.22
CA GLU A 99 -1.42 -8.31 21.22
C GLU A 99 -2.29 -7.73 20.11
N LYS A 100 -2.00 -6.50 19.64
CA LYS A 100 -2.72 -5.84 18.54
C LYS A 100 -2.24 -6.28 17.15
N LEU A 101 -1.15 -7.06 17.06
CA LEU A 101 -0.72 -7.59 15.76
C LEU A 101 -1.76 -8.57 15.21
N PRO A 102 -1.99 -8.58 13.89
CA PRO A 102 -2.76 -9.63 13.24
C PRO A 102 -2.12 -11.00 13.51
N GLU A 103 -2.93 -11.99 13.93
CA GLU A 103 -2.46 -13.33 14.31
C GLU A 103 -1.54 -13.97 13.26
N LYS A 104 -1.87 -13.78 11.97
CA LYS A 104 -1.12 -14.35 10.84
C LYS A 104 0.33 -13.89 10.75
N ILE A 105 0.65 -12.73 11.33
CA ILE A 105 1.99 -12.15 11.23
C ILE A 105 2.73 -12.11 12.56
N LYS A 106 2.12 -12.49 13.70
CA LYS A 106 2.76 -12.43 15.03
C LYS A 106 4.12 -13.13 15.07
N ASP A 107 4.22 -14.31 14.48
CA ASP A 107 5.45 -15.11 14.43
C ASP A 107 6.57 -14.49 13.58
N ARG A 108 6.30 -13.40 12.85
CA ARG A 108 7.31 -12.64 12.09
C ARG A 108 8.02 -11.60 12.95
N PHE A 109 7.55 -11.34 14.17
CA PHE A 109 8.08 -10.34 15.07
C PHE A 109 8.77 -11.01 16.24
N ASN A 110 9.88 -10.43 16.69
CA ASN A 110 10.56 -10.87 17.89
C ASN A 110 9.82 -10.34 19.12
N ILE A 111 8.77 -11.05 19.53
CA ILE A 111 7.98 -10.74 20.71
C ILE A 111 8.66 -11.48 21.87
N GLU A 112 9.32 -10.74 22.76
CA GLU A 112 9.80 -11.32 24.01
C GLU A 112 8.60 -11.82 24.81
N LYS A 113 8.63 -13.11 25.19
CA LYS A 113 7.55 -13.79 25.93
C LYS A 113 7.63 -13.52 27.42
#